data_AF-A0A397D3C2-F1
#
_entry.id   AF-A0A397D3C2-F1
#
_cell.length_a   1.000
_cell.length_b   1.000
_cell.length_c   1.000
_cell.angle_alpha   90.00
_cell.angle_beta   90.00
_cell.angle_gamma   90.00
#
_symmetry.space_group_name_H-M   'P 1'
#
loop_
_entity.id
_entity.type
_entity.pdbx_description
1 polymer ?
#
loop_
_entity_poly.entity_id
_entity_poly.type
_entity_poly.pdbx_seq_one_letter_code
_entity_poly.pdbx_strand_id
1 'polypeptide(L)'
;MEPIWRPHLEHLKALGINTIRLYAVDPTAPHDKFMCELSKLGIYAFVGMAAICEGCYVLDTEAPKCYTDAMFTRAMKIYNAFAVVLIANKGFSVGNENNLGTQIEKSAPCVKALIRDVRTYADKCNGSLRPVPIGLDNADIDTTLHPRASWLGYYDCLKDGNENTRAEWIGFNPYVECDTTIHVTYEDSKGLQKLVSDYKQSKYSRPIVLGEFGCIKVVNTVSGIEQQRNFYDAKWMNEAPDMTEYVVGGIAFEYSVEKANLIDKSATPPFAAADPGRYGIGYFTPDNCDHEGVPCKYNKYPEFTFLADAFKTTKPSTINSKSFVPTRTTTMTCPANFPTVALPPTPKGKDSDAKISLMRMRGRGVVPILECSVYQPKCNGGLANKQQRYTPDNSTTGAAKLPFGAVAPTTLAPNAATTNGSGTAVASAALLVLVGMLAMTI
;
A
#
# COMPACT_ATOMS: atom_id res chain seq x y z
N MET A 1 17.95 -8.61 14.64
CA MET A 1 18.15 -7.58 13.60
C MET A 1 18.49 -6.18 14.13
N GLU A 2 18.50 -5.90 15.45
CA GLU A 2 18.83 -4.55 15.94
C GLU A 2 20.18 -3.97 15.49
N PRO A 3 21.28 -4.73 15.48
CA PRO A 3 22.56 -4.25 14.93
C PRO A 3 22.50 -3.89 13.44
N ILE A 4 21.52 -4.43 12.69
CA ILE A 4 21.33 -4.19 11.26
C ILE A 4 20.64 -2.85 11.05
N TRP A 5 19.46 -2.63 11.64
CA TRP A 5 18.69 -1.41 11.37
C TRP A 5 19.18 -0.18 12.12
N ARG A 6 19.82 -0.34 13.30
CA ARG A 6 20.16 0.79 14.18
C ARG A 6 21.11 1.82 13.53
N PRO A 7 22.19 1.42 12.82
CA PRO A 7 23.06 2.37 12.14
C PRO A 7 22.34 3.22 11.06
N HIS A 8 21.30 2.67 10.43
CA HIS A 8 20.58 3.34 9.35
C HIS A 8 19.69 4.49 9.83
N LEU A 9 19.33 4.53 11.12
CA LEU A 9 18.51 5.60 11.69
C LEU A 9 19.11 7.00 11.51
N GLU A 10 20.44 7.13 11.63
CA GLU A 10 21.12 8.41 11.40
C GLU A 10 21.05 8.84 9.93
N HIS A 11 20.99 7.89 9.00
CA HIS A 11 20.80 8.19 7.58
C HIS A 11 19.36 8.59 7.27
N LEU A 12 18.37 7.90 7.84
CA LEU A 12 16.96 8.29 7.70
C LEU A 12 16.72 9.69 8.27
N LYS A 13 17.31 9.99 9.43
CA LYS A 13 17.30 11.34 10.03
C LYS A 13 17.97 12.37 9.11
N ALA A 14 19.14 12.03 8.55
CA ALA A 14 19.86 12.93 7.66
C ALA A 14 19.12 13.21 6.33
N LEU A 15 18.30 12.27 5.84
CA LEU A 15 17.41 12.51 4.70
C LEU A 15 16.29 13.52 5.02
N GLY A 16 15.96 13.71 6.31
CA GLY A 16 14.82 14.55 6.69
C GLY A 16 13.46 13.93 6.36
N ILE A 17 13.39 12.62 6.12
CA ILE A 17 12.13 11.93 5.88
C ILE A 17 11.29 11.84 7.15
N ASN A 18 9.98 11.80 6.99
CA ASN A 18 9.04 11.49 8.07
C ASN A 18 8.31 10.16 7.85
N THR A 19 8.53 9.45 6.74
CA THR A 19 7.81 8.22 6.42
C THR A 19 8.74 7.24 5.71
N ILE A 20 8.70 5.96 6.09
CA ILE A 20 9.27 4.85 5.33
C ILE A 20 8.17 3.91 4.85
N ARG A 21 8.45 3.10 3.83
CA ARG A 21 7.60 1.99 3.40
C ARG A 21 8.31 0.68 3.67
N LEU A 22 7.68 -0.22 4.40
CA LEU A 22 8.16 -1.58 4.65
C LEU A 22 7.34 -2.54 3.81
N TYR A 23 7.94 -3.10 2.77
CA TYR A 23 7.24 -4.00 1.84
C TYR A 23 6.86 -5.33 2.49
N ALA A 24 7.75 -5.86 3.33
CA ALA A 24 7.54 -7.12 4.03
C ALA A 24 8.07 -7.03 5.47
N VAL A 25 7.33 -7.67 6.39
CA VAL A 25 7.72 -7.83 7.79
C VAL A 25 7.45 -9.26 8.23
N ASP A 26 8.24 -9.81 9.13
CA ASP A 26 7.90 -11.07 9.81
C ASP A 26 7.04 -10.77 11.04
N PRO A 27 5.73 -11.11 11.05
CA PRO A 27 4.86 -10.83 12.18
C PRO A 27 5.17 -11.69 13.43
N THR A 28 6.07 -12.66 13.34
CA THR A 28 6.49 -13.49 14.49
C THR A 28 7.70 -12.92 15.22
N ALA A 29 8.42 -11.98 14.61
CA ALA A 29 9.57 -11.30 15.19
C ALA A 29 9.16 -10.04 15.98
N PRO A 30 9.91 -9.66 17.03
CA PRO A 30 9.66 -8.42 17.77
C PRO A 30 10.14 -7.19 16.99
N HIS A 31 9.25 -6.22 16.77
CA HIS A 31 9.54 -4.95 16.05
C HIS A 31 9.55 -3.71 16.95
N ASP A 32 9.16 -3.85 18.23
CA ASP A 32 8.94 -2.75 19.16
C ASP A 32 10.10 -1.76 19.22
N LYS A 33 11.33 -2.25 19.33
CA LYS A 33 12.52 -1.39 19.44
C LYS A 33 12.69 -0.52 18.21
N PHE A 34 12.58 -1.10 17.02
CA PHE A 34 12.71 -0.36 15.77
C PHE A 34 11.64 0.71 15.66
N MET A 35 10.37 0.35 15.88
CA MET A 35 9.25 1.27 15.81
C MET A 35 9.32 2.38 16.89
N CYS A 36 9.82 2.08 18.10
CA CYS A 36 10.07 3.10 19.12
C CYS A 36 11.17 4.09 18.70
N GLU A 37 12.24 3.64 18.03
CA GLU A 37 13.28 4.55 17.52
C GLU A 37 12.77 5.41 16.35
N LEU A 38 11.99 4.85 15.42
CA LEU A 38 11.33 5.64 14.38
C LEU A 38 10.43 6.73 14.99
N SER A 39 9.61 6.35 15.99
CA SER A 39 8.77 7.30 16.72
C SER A 39 9.58 8.43 17.39
N LYS A 40 10.78 8.15 17.91
CA LYS A 40 11.67 9.18 18.50
C LYS A 40 12.16 10.18 17.48
N LEU A 41 12.35 9.72 16.25
CA LEU A 41 12.78 10.56 15.12
C LEU A 41 11.60 11.27 14.43
N GLY A 42 10.36 11.00 14.86
CA GLY A 42 9.17 11.50 14.17
C GLY A 42 8.93 10.83 12.81
N ILE A 43 9.47 9.62 12.62
CA ILE A 43 9.33 8.82 11.40
C ILE A 43 8.19 7.82 11.57
N TYR A 44 7.30 7.80 10.58
CA TYR A 44 6.19 6.89 10.44
C TYR A 44 6.51 5.79 9.42
N ALA A 45 5.70 4.74 9.36
CA ALA A 45 5.85 3.62 8.43
C ALA A 45 4.52 3.27 7.77
N PHE A 46 4.53 3.04 6.46
CA PHE A 46 3.54 2.18 5.81
C PHE A 46 4.02 0.73 5.91
N VAL A 47 3.15 -0.18 6.34
CA VAL A 47 3.50 -1.59 6.53
C VAL A 47 2.71 -2.46 5.55
N GLY A 48 3.43 -3.14 4.66
CA GLY A 48 2.88 -4.14 3.76
C GLY A 48 2.47 -5.41 4.50
N MET A 49 1.30 -5.94 4.16
CA MET A 49 0.80 -7.19 4.73
C MET A 49 1.22 -8.40 3.91
N ALA A 50 1.45 -8.21 2.61
CA ALA A 50 1.92 -9.26 1.71
C ALA A 50 3.43 -9.51 1.88
N ALA A 51 3.91 -10.65 1.41
CA ALA A 51 5.33 -10.95 1.27
C ALA A 51 5.56 -12.10 0.27
N ILE A 52 6.79 -12.22 -0.22
CA ILE A 52 7.24 -13.36 -1.03
C ILE A 52 7.46 -14.57 -0.11
N CYS A 53 6.36 -15.20 0.33
CA CYS A 53 6.34 -16.47 1.03
C CYS A 53 5.06 -17.25 0.73
N GLU A 54 5.09 -18.57 0.89
CA GLU A 54 3.94 -19.42 0.60
C GLU A 54 2.69 -18.95 1.38
N GLY A 55 1.60 -18.67 0.64
CA GLY A 55 0.34 -18.21 1.21
C GLY A 55 0.35 -16.77 1.76
N CYS A 56 1.43 -16.00 1.58
CA CYS A 56 1.58 -14.65 2.08
C CYS A 56 1.17 -13.54 1.09
N TYR A 57 0.49 -13.89 0.00
CA TYR A 57 0.13 -12.96 -1.07
C TYR A 57 -1.19 -13.38 -1.73
N VAL A 58 -1.77 -12.47 -2.51
CA VAL A 58 -2.91 -12.74 -3.39
C VAL A 58 -2.40 -13.48 -4.62
N LEU A 59 -2.95 -14.67 -4.90
CA LEU A 59 -2.51 -15.55 -6.00
C LEU A 59 -3.07 -15.08 -7.35
N ASP A 60 -2.34 -15.40 -8.43
CA ASP A 60 -2.73 -15.13 -9.83
C ASP A 60 -3.79 -16.12 -10.37
N THR A 61 -4.88 -16.28 -9.64
CA THR A 61 -6.03 -17.11 -10.03
C THR A 61 -7.33 -16.35 -9.77
N GLU A 62 -8.43 -16.70 -10.42
CA GLU A 62 -9.68 -15.96 -10.27
C GLU A 62 -10.31 -16.12 -8.87
N ALA A 63 -11.09 -15.13 -8.47
CA ALA A 63 -11.94 -15.24 -7.29
C ALA A 63 -12.85 -16.49 -7.37
N PRO A 64 -13.01 -17.26 -6.28
CA PRO A 64 -12.56 -16.96 -4.91
C PRO A 64 -11.16 -17.52 -4.54
N LYS A 65 -10.40 -18.13 -5.46
CA LYS A 65 -9.21 -18.94 -5.12
C LYS A 65 -7.94 -18.12 -4.85
N CYS A 66 -7.89 -16.89 -5.36
CA CYS A 66 -6.79 -15.92 -5.20
C CYS A 66 -6.45 -15.57 -3.75
N TYR A 67 -7.42 -15.63 -2.85
CA TYR A 67 -7.31 -15.12 -1.49
C TYR A 67 -7.33 -16.27 -0.50
N THR A 68 -6.17 -16.54 0.09
CA THR A 68 -5.95 -17.72 0.92
C THR A 68 -6.21 -17.44 2.40
N ASP A 69 -6.54 -18.52 3.12
CA ASP A 69 -6.65 -18.57 4.58
C ASP A 69 -5.37 -18.07 5.29
N ALA A 70 -4.21 -18.43 4.74
CA ALA A 70 -2.90 -18.03 5.24
C ALA A 70 -2.67 -16.52 5.12
N MET A 71 -3.11 -15.91 4.02
CA MET A 71 -2.97 -14.48 3.80
C MET A 71 -3.79 -13.68 4.82
N PHE A 72 -5.04 -14.09 5.08
CA PHE A 72 -5.85 -13.42 6.09
C PHE A 72 -5.26 -13.56 7.50
N THR A 73 -4.80 -14.76 7.85
CA THR A 73 -4.12 -15.03 9.13
C THR A 73 -2.90 -14.12 9.31
N ARG A 74 -2.08 -13.98 8.26
CA ARG A 74 -0.90 -13.11 8.24
C ARG A 74 -1.28 -11.65 8.46
N ALA A 75 -2.28 -11.16 7.73
CA ALA A 75 -2.76 -9.79 7.84
C ALA A 75 -3.24 -9.44 9.26
N MET A 76 -3.99 -10.34 9.91
CA MET A 76 -4.40 -10.17 11.32
C MET A 76 -3.20 -10.10 12.28
N LYS A 77 -2.18 -10.95 12.08
CA LYS A 77 -0.96 -10.93 12.91
C LYS A 77 -0.19 -9.61 12.74
N ILE A 78 -0.03 -9.13 11.50
CA ILE A 78 0.63 -7.86 11.22
C ILE A 78 -0.16 -6.69 11.83
N TYR A 79 -1.49 -6.69 11.70
CA TYR A 79 -2.32 -5.67 12.34
C TYR A 79 -2.10 -5.65 13.86
N ASN A 80 -2.14 -6.80 14.52
CA ASN A 80 -1.88 -6.92 15.96
C ASN A 80 -0.48 -6.45 16.38
N ALA A 81 0.55 -6.73 15.56
CA ALA A 81 1.93 -6.39 15.88
C ALA A 81 2.27 -4.90 15.67
N PHE A 82 1.61 -4.25 14.69
CA PHE A 82 1.99 -2.89 14.27
C PHE A 82 0.94 -1.83 14.59
N ALA A 83 -0.29 -2.18 14.98
CA ALA A 83 -1.30 -1.22 15.45
C ALA A 83 -1.12 -0.84 16.93
N VAL A 84 -0.30 -1.58 17.69
CA VAL A 84 0.02 -1.28 19.10
C VAL A 84 0.97 -0.08 19.27
N VAL A 85 1.80 0.21 18.27
CA VAL A 85 2.73 1.36 18.33
C VAL A 85 2.03 2.60 17.78
N LEU A 86 1.43 3.40 18.66
CA LEU A 86 0.52 4.48 18.27
C LEU A 86 1.12 5.50 17.30
N ILE A 87 2.40 5.85 17.46
CA ILE A 87 2.98 7.01 16.76
C ILE A 87 3.60 6.61 15.43
N ALA A 88 4.18 5.42 15.30
CA ALA A 88 5.06 5.14 14.16
C ALA A 88 4.37 4.46 12.97
N ASN A 89 3.13 3.96 13.06
CA ASN A 89 2.47 3.36 11.89
C ASN A 89 1.52 4.36 11.21
N LYS A 90 1.68 4.64 9.92
CA LYS A 90 0.83 5.57 9.15
C LYS A 90 -0.32 4.86 8.46
N GLY A 91 -0.15 3.60 8.07
CA GLY A 91 -1.11 2.86 7.27
C GLY A 91 -0.66 1.44 6.98
N PHE A 92 -1.63 0.56 6.72
CA PHE A 92 -1.38 -0.79 6.22
C PHE A 92 -1.68 -0.87 4.73
N SER A 93 -0.81 -1.54 3.97
CA SER A 93 -1.02 -1.85 2.56
C SER A 93 -1.34 -3.35 2.42
N VAL A 94 -2.50 -3.68 1.88
CA VAL A 94 -2.92 -5.08 1.69
C VAL A 94 -2.31 -5.72 0.44
N GLY A 95 -1.74 -4.90 -0.45
CA GLY A 95 -1.26 -5.31 -1.75
C GLY A 95 -0.40 -4.23 -2.41
N ASN A 96 0.55 -4.68 -3.23
CA ASN A 96 1.44 -3.83 -4.02
C ASN A 96 1.33 -4.27 -5.47
N GLU A 97 0.97 -3.34 -6.35
CA GLU A 97 0.96 -3.52 -7.80
C GLU A 97 0.23 -4.77 -8.30
N ASN A 98 -0.81 -5.20 -7.59
CA ASN A 98 -1.62 -6.35 -8.00
C ASN A 98 -2.30 -6.13 -9.37
N ASN A 99 -2.32 -4.89 -9.86
CA ASN A 99 -2.79 -4.51 -11.19
C ASN A 99 -1.72 -4.59 -12.29
N LEU A 100 -0.45 -4.84 -11.94
CA LEU A 100 0.64 -5.01 -12.91
C LEU A 100 0.66 -6.45 -13.45
N GLY A 101 0.73 -6.60 -14.78
CA GLY A 101 0.99 -7.88 -15.44
C GLY A 101 -0.09 -8.97 -15.31
N THR A 102 -1.20 -8.71 -14.60
CA THR A 102 -2.28 -9.66 -14.38
C THR A 102 -3.61 -9.18 -14.94
N GLN A 103 -4.53 -10.11 -15.19
CA GLN A 103 -5.92 -9.78 -15.52
C GLN A 103 -6.60 -9.25 -14.26
N ILE A 104 -7.29 -8.12 -14.37
CA ILE A 104 -7.94 -7.42 -13.25
C ILE A 104 -8.93 -8.35 -12.51
N GLU A 105 -9.57 -9.24 -13.27
CA GLU A 105 -10.49 -10.29 -12.82
C GLU A 105 -9.86 -11.24 -11.80
N LYS A 106 -8.53 -11.42 -11.86
CA LYS A 106 -7.78 -12.34 -10.99
C LYS A 106 -7.37 -11.70 -9.67
N SER A 107 -7.06 -10.40 -9.67
CA SER A 107 -6.47 -9.75 -8.50
C SER A 107 -7.42 -8.79 -7.78
N ALA A 108 -8.13 -7.93 -8.51
CA ALA A 108 -8.88 -6.82 -7.92
C ALA A 108 -10.00 -7.25 -6.96
N PRO A 109 -10.85 -8.27 -7.27
CA PRO A 109 -11.85 -8.76 -6.32
C PRO A 109 -11.24 -9.30 -5.02
N CYS A 110 -10.03 -9.84 -5.10
CA CYS A 110 -9.35 -10.53 -4.02
C CYS A 110 -8.66 -9.55 -3.08
N VAL A 111 -8.01 -8.54 -3.66
CA VAL A 111 -7.49 -7.40 -2.91
C VAL A 111 -8.64 -6.67 -2.21
N LYS A 112 -9.76 -6.41 -2.89
CA LYS A 112 -10.94 -5.76 -2.29
C LYS A 112 -11.58 -6.61 -1.18
N ALA A 113 -11.58 -7.94 -1.29
CA ALA A 113 -11.98 -8.85 -0.22
C ALA A 113 -11.03 -8.82 0.99
N LEU A 114 -9.72 -8.76 0.75
CA LEU A 114 -8.73 -8.62 1.81
C LEU A 114 -8.87 -7.28 2.53
N ILE A 115 -9.11 -6.17 1.82
CA ILE A 115 -9.46 -4.87 2.43
C ILE A 115 -10.69 -5.04 3.34
N ARG A 116 -11.77 -5.65 2.83
CA ARG A 116 -13.00 -5.92 3.61
C ARG A 116 -12.70 -6.66 4.91
N ASP A 117 -11.95 -7.74 4.85
CA ASP A 117 -11.75 -8.61 5.99
C ASP A 117 -10.78 -8.01 7.01
N VAL A 118 -9.70 -7.37 6.56
CA VAL A 118 -8.75 -6.71 7.46
C VAL A 118 -9.37 -5.48 8.10
N ARG A 119 -10.18 -4.70 7.37
CA ARG A 119 -10.94 -3.58 7.97
C ARG A 119 -11.99 -4.07 8.95
N THR A 120 -12.66 -5.19 8.67
CA THR A 120 -13.61 -5.80 9.63
C THR A 120 -12.89 -6.30 10.89
N TYR A 121 -11.70 -6.90 10.76
CA TYR A 121 -10.87 -7.28 11.89
C TYR A 121 -10.38 -6.05 12.68
N ALA A 122 -9.94 -5.00 12.00
CA ALA A 122 -9.57 -3.72 12.60
C ALA A 122 -10.73 -3.12 13.40
N ASP A 123 -11.96 -3.15 12.85
CA ASP A 123 -13.15 -2.68 13.55
C ASP A 123 -13.45 -3.48 14.81
N LYS A 124 -13.29 -4.82 14.79
CA LYS A 124 -13.37 -5.68 16.00
C LYS A 124 -12.37 -5.24 17.07
N CYS A 125 -11.20 -4.76 16.65
CA CYS A 125 -10.13 -4.35 17.54
C CYS A 125 -10.20 -2.88 17.99
N ASN A 126 -11.20 -2.13 17.51
CA ASN A 126 -11.44 -0.77 18.00
C ASN A 126 -11.59 -0.79 19.53
N GLY A 127 -10.87 0.11 20.19
CA GLY A 127 -10.86 0.24 21.66
C GLY A 127 -9.70 -0.49 22.35
N SER A 128 -9.10 -1.51 21.73
CA SER A 128 -7.86 -2.14 22.21
C SER A 128 -6.64 -1.72 21.37
N LEU A 129 -6.86 -1.51 20.07
CA LEU A 129 -5.85 -1.05 19.12
C LEU A 129 -6.28 0.28 18.49
N ARG A 130 -5.29 1.04 17.97
CA ARG A 130 -5.57 2.26 17.21
C ARG A 130 -6.18 1.89 15.86
N PRO A 131 -7.19 2.63 15.37
CA PRO A 131 -7.60 2.51 13.99
C PRO A 131 -6.49 3.07 13.09
N VAL A 132 -5.72 2.15 12.50
CA VAL A 132 -4.73 2.45 11.47
C VAL A 132 -5.39 2.26 10.11
N PRO A 133 -5.30 3.25 9.20
CA PRO A 133 -6.00 3.17 7.92
C PRO A 133 -5.43 2.07 7.03
N ILE A 134 -6.30 1.34 6.35
CA ILE A 134 -5.98 0.20 5.49
C ILE A 134 -6.26 0.55 4.04
N GLY A 135 -5.25 0.39 3.19
CA GLY A 135 -5.29 0.72 1.77
C GLY A 135 -4.44 -0.23 0.97
N LEU A 136 -3.98 0.22 -0.19
CA LEU A 136 -3.15 -0.53 -1.12
C LEU A 136 -2.32 0.41 -1.98
N ASP A 137 -1.28 -0.13 -2.60
CA ASP A 137 -0.50 0.57 -3.62
C ASP A 137 -0.69 -0.11 -4.98
N ASN A 138 -1.02 0.66 -6.00
CA ASN A 138 -1.15 0.21 -7.38
C ASN A 138 0.07 0.64 -8.20
N ALA A 139 0.41 -0.15 -9.22
CA ALA A 139 1.23 0.34 -10.31
C ALA A 139 0.48 1.48 -11.01
N ASP A 140 1.23 2.43 -11.59
CA ASP A 140 0.66 3.56 -12.32
C ASP A 140 0.14 3.18 -13.73
N ILE A 141 -0.85 2.29 -13.76
CA ILE A 141 -1.49 1.80 -14.98
C ILE A 141 -2.59 2.78 -15.42
N ASP A 142 -2.32 3.48 -16.52
CA ASP A 142 -3.26 4.42 -17.15
C ASP A 142 -3.48 4.05 -18.61
N THR A 143 -4.58 3.35 -18.88
CA THR A 143 -4.93 2.88 -20.23
C THR A 143 -6.33 3.34 -20.61
N THR A 144 -6.64 3.34 -21.90
CA THR A 144 -8.01 3.63 -22.38
C THR A 144 -9.04 2.67 -21.79
N LEU A 145 -8.67 1.41 -21.57
CA LEU A 145 -9.57 0.40 -21.00
C LEU A 145 -9.69 0.55 -19.48
N HIS A 146 -8.60 0.88 -18.79
CA HIS A 146 -8.54 1.05 -17.33
C HIS A 146 -7.76 2.33 -16.99
N PRO A 147 -8.41 3.51 -17.02
CA PRO A 147 -7.78 4.77 -16.63
C PRO A 147 -7.62 4.84 -15.10
N ARG A 148 -6.74 5.72 -14.62
CA ARG A 148 -6.51 5.95 -13.16
C ARG A 148 -7.82 6.15 -12.38
N ALA A 149 -8.77 6.88 -12.96
CA ALA A 149 -10.08 7.14 -12.34
C ALA A 149 -10.89 5.85 -12.08
N SER A 150 -10.74 4.82 -12.92
CA SER A 150 -11.41 3.53 -12.69
C SER A 150 -10.74 2.77 -11.54
N TRP A 151 -9.42 2.80 -11.39
CA TRP A 151 -8.74 2.21 -10.22
C TRP A 151 -9.19 2.88 -8.92
N LEU A 152 -9.21 4.21 -8.90
CA LEU A 152 -9.75 5.01 -7.79
C LEU A 152 -11.21 4.63 -7.49
N GLY A 153 -12.06 4.59 -8.51
CA GLY A 153 -13.48 4.26 -8.38
C GLY A 153 -13.73 2.85 -7.88
N TYR A 154 -12.96 1.86 -8.35
CA TYR A 154 -13.14 0.47 -7.93
C TYR A 154 -12.80 0.27 -6.45
N TYR A 155 -11.71 0.86 -5.98
CA TYR A 155 -11.31 0.73 -4.58
C TYR A 155 -12.07 1.68 -3.64
N ASP A 156 -12.74 2.72 -4.13
CA ASP A 156 -13.66 3.55 -3.33
C ASP A 156 -15.13 3.10 -3.37
N CYS A 157 -15.59 2.38 -4.38
CA CYS A 157 -17.00 2.03 -4.46
C CYS A 157 -17.42 1.01 -3.39
N LEU A 158 -18.67 1.09 -2.95
CA LEU A 158 -19.26 0.08 -2.08
C LEU A 158 -19.55 -1.20 -2.87
N LYS A 159 -19.19 -2.33 -2.29
CA LYS A 159 -19.68 -3.64 -2.72
C LYS A 159 -20.63 -4.19 -1.67
N ASP A 160 -21.82 -4.61 -2.11
CA ASP A 160 -22.86 -5.21 -1.26
C ASP A 160 -23.23 -4.35 -0.03
N GLY A 161 -23.18 -3.01 -0.19
CA GLY A 161 -23.48 -2.05 0.88
C GLY A 161 -22.46 -2.00 2.03
N ASN A 162 -21.29 -2.63 1.88
CA ASN A 162 -20.32 -2.76 2.95
C ASN A 162 -19.18 -1.73 2.85
N GLU A 163 -19.12 -0.81 3.82
CA GLU A 163 -18.10 0.24 3.93
C GLU A 163 -16.66 -0.30 4.04
N ASN A 164 -16.49 -1.49 4.63
CA ASN A 164 -15.18 -2.11 4.75
C ASN A 164 -14.62 -2.59 3.42
N THR A 165 -15.41 -2.63 2.35
CA THR A 165 -14.92 -2.96 0.99
C THR A 165 -14.16 -1.82 0.31
N ARG A 166 -14.05 -0.65 0.96
CA ARG A 166 -13.38 0.54 0.43
C ARG A 166 -11.97 0.66 0.99
N ALA A 167 -11.02 1.09 0.18
CA ALA A 167 -9.69 1.46 0.68
C ALA A 167 -9.78 2.78 1.47
N GLU A 168 -9.04 2.92 2.57
CA GLU A 168 -8.98 4.17 3.37
C GLU A 168 -7.96 5.17 2.84
N TRP A 169 -7.04 4.69 2.00
CA TRP A 169 -6.10 5.46 1.20
C TRP A 169 -5.72 4.61 -0.02
N ILE A 170 -5.20 5.24 -1.07
CA ILE A 170 -4.69 4.55 -2.25
C ILE A 170 -3.34 5.12 -2.65
N GLY A 171 -2.38 4.23 -2.87
CA GLY A 171 -1.08 4.55 -3.44
C GLY A 171 -1.07 4.32 -4.94
N PHE A 172 -0.36 5.18 -5.67
CA PHE A 172 0.15 4.85 -7.00
C PHE A 172 1.66 4.91 -6.99
N ASN A 173 2.30 4.10 -7.82
CA ASN A 173 3.76 4.10 -8.01
C ASN A 173 4.14 4.78 -9.35
N PRO A 174 3.99 6.12 -9.49
CA PRO A 174 4.32 6.81 -10.72
C PRO A 174 5.82 7.09 -10.84
N TYR A 175 6.40 6.70 -11.97
CA TYR A 175 7.76 7.06 -12.37
C TYR A 175 7.74 8.02 -13.56
N VAL A 176 6.96 9.10 -13.43
CA VAL A 176 6.61 10.00 -14.53
C VAL A 176 7.53 11.22 -14.68
N GLU A 177 8.42 11.45 -13.71
CA GLU A 177 9.38 12.56 -13.72
C GLU A 177 10.81 12.03 -13.86
N CYS A 178 11.34 12.02 -15.10
CA CYS A 178 12.64 11.46 -15.44
C CYS A 178 13.62 12.49 -16.03
N ASP A 179 13.15 13.64 -16.50
CA ASP A 179 13.98 14.57 -17.29
C ASP A 179 14.49 15.74 -16.44
N THR A 180 15.28 15.35 -15.45
CA THR A 180 15.75 16.21 -14.36
C THR A 180 16.65 17.38 -14.79
N THR A 181 17.17 17.39 -16.02
CA THR A 181 18.06 18.46 -16.51
C THR A 181 17.30 19.57 -17.22
N ILE A 182 16.09 19.29 -17.75
CA ILE A 182 15.26 20.29 -18.43
C ILE A 182 13.93 20.58 -17.71
N HIS A 183 13.37 19.61 -16.99
CA HIS A 183 12.22 19.85 -16.11
C HIS A 183 12.72 20.44 -14.79
N VAL A 184 12.86 21.76 -14.74
CA VAL A 184 13.35 22.50 -13.56
C VAL A 184 12.23 23.30 -12.87
N THR A 185 11.05 23.37 -13.48
CA THR A 185 9.82 23.92 -12.90
C THR A 185 8.67 22.91 -12.96
N TYR A 186 7.67 23.08 -12.10
CA TYR A 186 6.49 22.20 -12.11
C TYR A 186 5.71 22.33 -13.43
N GLU A 187 5.78 23.49 -14.08
CA GLU A 187 5.16 23.77 -15.37
C GLU A 187 5.71 22.88 -16.50
N ASP A 188 6.96 22.45 -16.38
CA ASP A 188 7.63 21.55 -17.33
C ASP A 188 7.19 20.08 -17.15
N SER A 189 6.78 19.70 -15.94
CA SER A 189 6.43 18.32 -15.60
C SER A 189 5.07 17.89 -16.16
N LYS A 190 5.02 17.50 -17.44
CA LYS A 190 3.78 17.03 -18.08
C LYS A 190 3.26 15.74 -17.46
N GLY A 191 4.15 14.89 -16.95
CA GLY A 191 3.80 13.65 -16.25
C GLY A 191 3.00 13.91 -14.97
N LEU A 192 3.53 14.75 -14.07
CA LEU A 192 2.85 15.08 -12.81
C LEU A 192 1.58 15.91 -13.06
N GLN A 193 1.59 16.83 -14.02
CA GLN A 193 0.39 17.58 -14.40
C GLN A 193 -0.74 16.67 -14.89
N LYS A 194 -0.42 15.67 -15.72
CA LYS A 194 -1.41 14.69 -16.17
C LYS A 194 -1.97 13.89 -14.99
N LEU A 195 -1.10 13.40 -14.11
CA LEU A 195 -1.47 12.63 -12.92
C LEU A 195 -2.47 13.39 -12.04
N VAL A 196 -2.17 14.66 -11.72
CA VAL A 196 -3.08 15.53 -10.94
C VAL A 196 -4.38 15.82 -11.69
N SER A 197 -4.31 16.03 -13.01
CA SER A 197 -5.50 16.25 -13.83
C SER A 197 -6.46 15.06 -13.76
N ASP A 198 -5.94 13.83 -13.85
CA ASP A 198 -6.73 12.61 -13.74
C ASP A 198 -7.36 12.48 -12.34
N TYR A 199 -6.61 12.79 -11.27
CA TYR A 199 -7.12 12.79 -9.90
C TYR A 199 -8.23 13.82 -9.69
N LYS A 200 -8.07 15.04 -10.21
CA LYS A 200 -9.08 16.10 -10.18
C LYS A 200 -10.38 15.73 -10.91
N GLN A 201 -10.25 15.01 -12.03
CA GLN A 201 -11.39 14.53 -12.81
C GLN A 201 -12.13 13.39 -12.10
N SER A 202 -11.42 12.52 -11.38
CA SER A 202 -12.00 11.36 -10.68
C SER A 202 -13.00 11.72 -9.57
N LYS A 203 -12.86 12.90 -8.94
CA LYS A 203 -13.60 13.32 -7.73
C LYS A 203 -13.39 12.39 -6.52
N TYR A 204 -12.31 11.61 -6.50
CA TYR A 204 -11.95 10.75 -5.37
C TYR A 204 -11.81 11.54 -4.07
N SER A 205 -12.40 11.03 -3.00
CA SER A 205 -12.60 11.74 -1.72
C SER A 205 -11.62 11.33 -0.62
N ARG A 206 -10.80 10.29 -0.85
CA ARG A 206 -9.86 9.76 0.15
C ARG A 206 -8.41 10.15 -0.17
N PRO A 207 -7.47 9.97 0.78
CA PRO A 207 -6.07 10.28 0.54
C PRO A 207 -5.47 9.48 -0.62
N ILE A 208 -4.72 10.17 -1.49
CA ILE A 208 -3.88 9.58 -2.52
C ILE A 208 -2.41 9.82 -2.14
N VAL A 209 -1.61 8.77 -2.16
CA VAL A 209 -0.16 8.81 -1.85
C VAL A 209 0.60 8.42 -3.12
N LEU A 210 1.77 9.01 -3.36
CA LEU A 210 2.72 8.38 -4.29
C LEU A 210 3.46 7.28 -3.52
N GLY A 211 2.96 6.05 -3.64
CA GLY A 211 3.49 4.87 -2.95
C GLY A 211 4.97 4.65 -3.24
N GLU A 212 5.38 4.98 -4.47
CA GLU A 212 6.75 5.05 -4.97
C GLU A 212 6.89 6.24 -5.93
N PHE A 213 8.06 6.87 -5.96
CA PHE A 213 8.46 7.83 -6.99
C PHE A 213 9.98 7.84 -7.18
N GLY A 214 10.47 8.60 -8.17
CA GLY A 214 11.89 8.80 -8.44
C GLY A 214 12.38 8.00 -9.65
N CYS A 215 12.00 8.44 -10.85
CA CYS A 215 12.38 7.76 -12.09
C CYS A 215 13.90 7.74 -12.30
N ILE A 216 14.45 6.60 -12.70
CA ILE A 216 15.90 6.41 -12.94
C ILE A 216 16.34 6.60 -14.39
N LYS A 217 15.41 6.87 -15.31
CA LYS A 217 15.73 7.16 -16.73
C LYS A 217 16.30 8.58 -16.91
N VAL A 218 17.34 8.87 -16.15
CA VAL A 218 18.06 10.14 -16.10
C VAL A 218 19.37 9.99 -16.85
N VAL A 219 19.72 10.97 -17.69
CA VAL A 219 20.99 11.00 -18.41
C VAL A 219 21.87 12.11 -17.84
N ASN A 220 22.69 11.76 -16.84
CA ASN A 220 23.70 12.63 -16.26
C ASN A 220 24.79 11.79 -15.56
N THR A 221 25.88 12.46 -15.16
CA THR A 221 26.92 11.90 -14.31
C THR A 221 27.29 12.91 -13.24
N VAL A 222 27.24 12.52 -11.97
CA VAL A 222 27.65 13.37 -10.84
C VAL A 222 28.65 12.60 -10.00
N SER A 223 29.81 13.20 -9.74
CA SER A 223 30.89 12.58 -8.97
C SER A 223 31.29 11.18 -9.47
N GLY A 224 31.27 10.97 -10.80
CA GLY A 224 31.64 9.71 -11.43
C GLY A 224 30.58 8.60 -11.35
N ILE A 225 29.36 8.90 -10.90
CA ILE A 225 28.21 7.97 -10.88
C ILE A 225 27.15 8.47 -11.86
N GLU A 226 26.68 7.59 -12.75
CA GLU A 226 25.64 7.90 -13.75
C GLU A 226 24.22 7.85 -13.13
N GLN A 227 23.21 8.39 -13.82
CA GLN A 227 21.77 8.36 -13.45
C GLN A 227 21.43 8.94 -12.06
N GLN A 228 21.96 10.12 -11.74
CA GLN A 228 21.75 10.77 -10.45
C GLN A 228 20.49 11.64 -10.47
N ARG A 229 19.42 11.20 -9.78
CA ARG A 229 18.15 11.90 -9.68
C ARG A 229 18.26 13.17 -8.84
N ASN A 230 17.61 14.26 -9.26
CA ASN A 230 17.57 15.51 -8.50
C ASN A 230 16.35 15.66 -7.57
N PHE A 231 15.36 14.76 -7.71
CA PHE A 231 14.14 14.70 -6.91
C PHE A 231 13.27 15.97 -6.90
N TYR A 232 13.10 16.63 -8.06
CA TYR A 232 12.11 17.72 -8.18
C TYR A 232 10.67 17.27 -7.97
N ASP A 233 10.35 16.01 -8.27
CA ASP A 233 9.07 15.40 -7.92
C ASP A 233 8.81 15.41 -6.41
N ALA A 234 9.81 15.11 -5.57
CA ALA A 234 9.70 15.24 -4.12
C ALA A 234 9.37 16.67 -3.68
N LYS A 235 10.01 17.66 -4.30
CA LYS A 235 9.77 19.08 -4.02
C LYS A 235 8.36 19.50 -4.42
N TRP A 236 7.99 19.30 -5.69
CA TRP A 236 6.71 19.78 -6.22
C TRP A 236 5.52 19.05 -5.62
N MET A 237 5.64 17.76 -5.29
CA MET A 237 4.60 17.04 -4.56
C MET A 237 4.22 17.70 -3.22
N ASN A 238 5.17 18.39 -2.58
CA ASN A 238 4.96 19.04 -1.29
C ASN A 238 4.78 20.58 -1.37
N GLU A 239 5.06 21.20 -2.52
CA GLU A 239 5.04 22.67 -2.67
C GLU A 239 4.09 23.18 -3.76
N ALA A 240 3.83 22.40 -4.81
CA ALA A 240 2.96 22.83 -5.91
C ALA A 240 1.49 22.76 -5.46
N PRO A 241 0.72 23.86 -5.49
CA PRO A 241 -0.66 23.89 -5.00
C PRO A 241 -1.55 22.80 -5.61
N ASP A 242 -1.43 22.59 -6.92
CA ASP A 242 -2.18 21.56 -7.65
C ASP A 242 -1.85 20.14 -7.17
N MET A 243 -0.58 19.84 -6.86
CA MET A 243 -0.20 18.54 -6.31
C MET A 243 -0.74 18.38 -4.88
N THR A 244 -0.49 19.36 -4.01
CA THR A 244 -0.83 19.28 -2.58
C THR A 244 -2.34 19.20 -2.28
N GLU A 245 -3.18 19.64 -3.23
CA GLU A 245 -4.65 19.52 -3.14
C GLU A 245 -5.15 18.06 -3.30
N TYR A 246 -4.40 17.21 -3.99
CA TYR A 246 -4.80 15.84 -4.34
C TYR A 246 -3.88 14.75 -3.78
N VAL A 247 -2.60 15.04 -3.60
CA VAL A 247 -1.56 14.09 -3.17
C VAL A 247 -1.07 14.46 -1.78
N VAL A 248 -1.09 13.50 -0.85
CA VAL A 248 -0.69 13.72 0.56
C VAL A 248 0.77 13.32 0.82
N GLY A 249 1.64 13.56 -0.15
CA GLY A 249 3.05 13.16 -0.16
C GLY A 249 3.30 11.80 -0.81
N GLY A 250 4.51 11.28 -0.62
CA GLY A 250 4.97 10.06 -1.27
C GLY A 250 6.33 9.57 -0.76
N ILE A 251 6.76 8.42 -1.26
CA ILE A 251 7.96 7.71 -0.76
C ILE A 251 8.90 7.43 -1.94
N ALA A 252 10.15 7.91 -1.85
CA ALA A 252 11.15 7.70 -2.90
C ALA A 252 11.59 6.23 -2.92
N PHE A 253 11.69 5.65 -4.12
CA PHE A 253 12.14 4.28 -4.34
C PHE A 253 13.58 4.26 -4.87
N GLU A 254 14.61 3.80 -4.16
CA GLU A 254 14.60 3.20 -2.82
C GLU A 254 15.88 3.50 -2.03
N TYR A 255 16.02 2.95 -0.81
CA TYR A 255 17.11 3.28 0.12
C TYR A 255 18.49 2.79 -0.33
N SER A 256 18.58 1.57 -0.87
CA SER A 256 19.83 0.92 -1.25
C SER A 256 19.70 0.19 -2.57
N VAL A 257 20.77 0.15 -3.37
CA VAL A 257 20.83 -0.67 -4.59
C VAL A 257 20.79 -2.14 -4.19
N GLU A 258 19.88 -2.87 -4.81
CA GLU A 258 19.82 -4.32 -4.73
C GLU A 258 20.49 -4.94 -5.95
N LYS A 259 21.58 -5.69 -5.74
CA LYS A 259 22.28 -6.40 -6.83
C LYS A 259 21.36 -7.40 -7.57
N ALA A 260 20.35 -7.90 -6.86
CA ALA A 260 19.31 -8.76 -7.43
C ALA A 260 18.47 -8.06 -8.52
N ASN A 261 18.39 -6.72 -8.51
CA ASN A 261 17.60 -5.94 -9.47
C ASN A 261 18.44 -5.45 -10.65
N LEU A 262 19.77 -5.33 -10.50
CA LEU A 262 20.67 -4.89 -11.59
C LEU A 262 20.56 -5.80 -12.83
N ILE A 263 20.63 -5.22 -14.02
CA ILE A 263 20.75 -6.01 -15.26
C ILE A 263 22.17 -6.58 -15.38
N ASP A 264 23.19 -5.76 -15.12
CA ASP A 264 24.57 -6.24 -15.02
C ASP A 264 24.83 -6.88 -13.65
N LYS A 265 24.74 -8.21 -13.60
CA LYS A 265 25.04 -9.02 -12.40
C LYS A 265 26.51 -9.03 -12.00
N SER A 266 27.41 -8.61 -12.89
CA SER A 266 28.85 -8.54 -12.63
C SER A 266 29.28 -7.23 -11.98
N ALA A 267 28.41 -6.21 -12.02
CA ALA A 267 28.66 -4.92 -11.40
C ALA A 267 28.97 -5.07 -9.90
N THR A 268 29.90 -4.24 -9.42
CA THR A 268 30.31 -4.18 -8.01
C THR A 268 30.17 -2.75 -7.50
N PRO A 269 30.01 -2.55 -6.18
CA PRO A 269 30.02 -1.23 -5.56
C PRO A 269 31.20 -0.38 -6.05
N PRO A 270 30.98 0.88 -6.44
CA PRO A 270 29.79 1.68 -6.18
C PRO A 270 28.71 1.58 -7.26
N PHE A 271 28.69 0.57 -8.14
CA PHE A 271 27.72 0.45 -9.23
C PHE A 271 27.61 1.73 -10.06
N ALA A 272 28.76 2.23 -10.53
CA ALA A 272 28.88 3.58 -11.09
C ALA A 272 28.15 3.79 -12.43
N ALA A 273 28.01 2.72 -13.22
CA ALA A 273 27.39 2.77 -14.54
C ALA A 273 25.86 2.78 -14.44
N ALA A 274 25.23 3.33 -15.47
CA ALA A 274 23.79 3.32 -15.64
C ALA A 274 23.27 1.89 -15.75
N ASP A 275 22.24 1.56 -14.97
CA ASP A 275 21.60 0.24 -14.99
C ASP A 275 20.09 0.39 -14.74
N PRO A 276 19.22 -0.28 -15.52
CA PRO A 276 17.76 -0.25 -15.34
C PRO A 276 17.25 -0.75 -13.98
N GLY A 277 18.09 -1.40 -13.18
CA GLY A 277 17.80 -1.88 -11.83
C GLY A 277 18.48 -1.09 -10.70
N ARG A 278 19.19 0.02 -11.00
CA ARG A 278 19.90 0.82 -9.98
C ARG A 278 18.99 1.85 -9.31
N TYR A 279 18.03 1.37 -8.52
CA TYR A 279 17.01 2.23 -7.88
C TYR A 279 17.47 2.93 -6.60
N GLY A 280 18.50 2.41 -5.94
CA GLY A 280 18.93 2.90 -4.63
C GLY A 280 19.61 4.26 -4.66
N ILE A 281 19.29 5.12 -3.67
CA ILE A 281 20.01 6.38 -3.40
C ILE A 281 21.36 6.18 -2.69
N GLY A 282 21.75 4.93 -2.48
CA GLY A 282 23.01 4.51 -1.90
C GLY A 282 23.20 3.00 -2.11
N TYR A 283 24.23 2.43 -1.51
CA TYR A 283 24.60 1.03 -1.71
C TYR A 283 25.38 0.48 -0.51
N PHE A 284 25.44 -0.85 -0.39
CA PHE A 284 26.19 -1.52 0.66
C PHE A 284 27.57 -1.99 0.19
N THR A 285 28.53 -2.03 1.11
CA THR A 285 29.86 -2.64 0.92
C THR A 285 30.25 -3.51 2.12
N PRO A 286 31.13 -4.52 1.93
CA PRO A 286 31.64 -5.03 0.65
C PRO A 286 30.54 -5.70 -0.20
N ASP A 287 30.86 -6.01 -1.47
CA ASP A 287 29.90 -6.60 -2.43
C ASP A 287 29.26 -7.93 -1.95
N ASN A 288 29.95 -8.65 -1.06
CA ASN A 288 29.52 -9.93 -0.49
C ASN A 288 28.95 -9.81 0.92
N CYS A 289 28.58 -8.61 1.37
CA CYS A 289 28.00 -8.42 2.69
C CYS A 289 26.56 -8.99 2.74
N ASP A 290 26.16 -9.52 3.89
CA ASP A 290 24.86 -10.19 4.09
C ASP A 290 24.14 -9.73 5.37
N HIS A 291 24.75 -8.80 6.12
CA HIS A 291 24.30 -8.35 7.46
C HIS A 291 24.23 -9.44 8.54
N GLU A 292 24.70 -10.66 8.25
CA GLU A 292 24.74 -11.81 9.16
C GLU A 292 26.19 -12.22 9.45
N GLY A 293 26.87 -12.81 8.46
CA GLY A 293 28.27 -13.23 8.55
C GLY A 293 29.26 -12.13 8.15
N VAL A 294 28.86 -11.25 7.22
CA VAL A 294 29.69 -10.16 6.70
C VAL A 294 28.93 -8.83 6.88
N PRO A 295 29.37 -7.96 7.80
CA PRO A 295 28.71 -6.68 8.05
C PRO A 295 28.69 -5.78 6.80
N CYS A 296 27.51 -5.26 6.46
CA CYS A 296 27.37 -4.27 5.41
C CYS A 296 27.54 -2.84 5.95
N LYS A 297 28.26 -2.02 5.20
CA LYS A 297 28.39 -0.57 5.39
C LYS A 297 27.60 0.14 4.31
N TYR A 298 26.70 1.03 4.71
CA TYR A 298 25.96 1.88 3.77
C TYR A 298 26.84 3.03 3.26
N ASN A 299 26.78 3.29 1.96
CA ASN A 299 27.46 4.39 1.29
C ASN A 299 26.41 5.18 0.48
N LYS A 300 26.53 6.50 0.51
CA LYS A 300 25.55 7.40 -0.12
C LYS A 300 25.98 7.72 -1.55
N TYR A 301 25.02 7.77 -2.47
CA TYR A 301 25.22 8.45 -3.75
C TYR A 301 24.98 9.95 -3.62
N PRO A 302 25.41 10.76 -4.61
CA PRO A 302 25.02 12.17 -4.71
C PRO A 302 23.50 12.41 -4.57
N GLU A 303 22.68 11.56 -5.20
CA GLU A 303 21.21 11.66 -5.17
C GLU A 303 20.60 11.55 -3.76
N PHE A 304 21.28 10.95 -2.79
CA PHE A 304 20.88 11.00 -1.37
C PHE A 304 20.77 12.45 -0.87
N THR A 305 21.78 13.27 -1.19
CA THR A 305 21.84 14.67 -0.76
C THR A 305 20.78 15.50 -1.50
N PHE A 306 20.57 15.22 -2.79
CA PHE A 306 19.54 15.91 -3.59
C PHE A 306 18.14 15.65 -3.04
N LEU A 307 17.83 14.40 -2.66
CA LEU A 307 16.57 14.06 -2.00
C LEU A 307 16.43 14.79 -0.65
N ALA A 308 17.49 14.78 0.16
CA ALA A 308 17.48 15.46 1.46
C ALA A 308 17.26 16.97 1.31
N ASP A 309 17.87 17.60 0.30
CA ASP A 309 17.71 19.02 0.01
C ASP A 309 16.29 19.34 -0.49
N ALA A 310 15.69 18.48 -1.31
CA ALA A 310 14.29 18.62 -1.73
C ALA A 310 13.31 18.61 -0.55
N PHE A 311 13.57 17.79 0.49
CA PHE A 311 12.73 17.77 1.68
C PHE A 311 12.95 18.97 2.61
N LYS A 312 14.16 19.56 2.65
CA LYS A 312 14.43 20.75 3.48
C LYS A 312 13.61 21.98 3.09
N THR A 313 13.19 22.07 1.83
CA THR A 313 12.39 23.22 1.34
C THR A 313 10.90 23.06 1.60
N THR A 314 10.46 21.86 2.00
CA THR A 314 9.05 21.56 2.28
C THR A 314 8.52 22.44 3.40
N LYS A 315 7.49 23.24 3.08
CA LYS A 315 6.84 24.13 4.04
C LYS A 315 5.80 23.36 4.87
N PRO A 316 5.69 23.61 6.18
CA PRO A 316 4.59 23.07 6.97
C PRO A 316 3.24 23.46 6.38
N SER A 317 2.29 22.52 6.36
CA SER A 317 0.92 22.80 5.93
C SER A 317 0.29 23.88 6.82
N THR A 318 -0.40 24.84 6.18
CA THR A 318 -1.20 25.86 6.87
C THR A 318 -2.58 25.32 7.26
N ILE A 319 -3.01 24.19 6.68
CA ILE A 319 -4.27 23.52 6.96
C ILE A 319 -4.05 22.51 8.09
N ASN A 320 -4.90 22.54 9.12
CA ASN A 320 -4.94 21.54 10.18
C ASN A 320 -6.32 20.88 10.24
N SER A 321 -6.46 19.83 11.05
CA SER A 321 -7.70 19.05 11.16
C SER A 321 -8.92 19.88 11.58
N LYS A 322 -8.73 20.99 12.32
CA LYS A 322 -9.84 21.88 12.72
C LYS A 322 -10.29 22.82 11.61
N SER A 323 -9.39 23.17 10.69
CA SER A 323 -9.68 24.10 9.60
C SER A 323 -9.98 23.41 8.27
N PHE A 324 -9.71 22.11 8.16
CA PHE A 324 -9.98 21.33 6.96
C PHE A 324 -11.49 21.09 6.78
N VAL A 325 -12.01 21.50 5.63
CA VAL A 325 -13.39 21.21 5.22
C VAL A 325 -13.33 20.38 3.93
N PRO A 326 -13.76 19.11 3.95
CA PRO A 326 -13.69 18.27 2.76
C PRO A 326 -14.66 18.77 1.69
N THR A 327 -14.13 19.11 0.52
CA THR A 327 -14.92 19.47 -0.66
C THR A 327 -15.40 18.25 -1.44
N ARG A 328 -14.82 17.08 -1.16
CA ARG A 328 -15.10 15.79 -1.80
C ARG A 328 -15.53 14.82 -0.72
N THR A 329 -16.81 14.45 -0.69
CA THR A 329 -17.38 13.56 0.36
C THR A 329 -18.16 12.39 -0.21
N THR A 330 -18.43 12.40 -1.52
CA THR A 330 -19.23 11.37 -2.17
C THR A 330 -18.41 10.11 -2.40
N THR A 331 -19.00 8.97 -2.05
CA THR A 331 -18.49 7.65 -2.43
C THR A 331 -18.64 7.44 -3.94
N MET A 332 -17.60 6.95 -4.60
CA MET A 332 -17.64 6.70 -6.04
C MET A 332 -18.53 5.49 -6.41
N THR A 333 -19.09 5.52 -7.62
CA THR A 333 -19.78 4.37 -8.21
C THR A 333 -18.76 3.34 -8.70
N CYS A 334 -19.06 2.04 -8.58
CA CYS A 334 -18.19 1.02 -9.15
C CYS A 334 -18.09 1.19 -10.68
N PRO A 335 -16.87 1.22 -11.24
CA PRO A 335 -16.67 1.50 -12.64
C PRO A 335 -17.06 0.30 -13.50
N ALA A 336 -17.68 0.54 -14.65
CA ALA A 336 -18.23 -0.53 -15.51
C ALA A 336 -17.15 -1.41 -16.17
N ASN A 337 -15.92 -0.90 -16.26
CA ASN A 337 -14.76 -1.60 -16.81
C ASN A 337 -14.01 -2.44 -15.76
N PHE A 338 -14.62 -2.75 -14.61
CA PHE A 338 -14.05 -3.64 -13.60
C PHE A 338 -14.92 -4.88 -13.36
N PRO A 339 -14.35 -5.97 -12.84
CA PRO A 339 -15.09 -7.20 -12.56
C PRO A 339 -16.27 -6.95 -11.61
N THR A 340 -17.47 -7.36 -12.02
CA THR A 340 -18.70 -7.28 -11.22
C THR A 340 -18.94 -8.51 -10.36
N VAL A 341 -18.04 -9.50 -10.43
CA VAL A 341 -18.11 -10.77 -9.70
C VAL A 341 -18.29 -10.56 -8.19
N ALA A 342 -18.86 -11.56 -7.51
CA ALA A 342 -18.92 -11.56 -6.06
C ALA A 342 -17.50 -11.57 -5.48
N LEU A 343 -17.27 -10.82 -4.40
CA LEU A 343 -15.99 -10.89 -3.70
C LEU A 343 -15.84 -12.28 -3.07
N PRO A 344 -14.62 -12.84 -3.01
CA PRO A 344 -14.37 -14.02 -2.20
C PRO A 344 -14.99 -13.87 -0.79
N PRO A 345 -15.65 -14.91 -0.25
CA PRO A 345 -16.16 -14.86 1.11
C PRO A 345 -14.99 -14.72 2.09
N THR A 346 -15.24 -14.12 3.26
CA THR A 346 -14.24 -14.11 4.33
C THR A 346 -13.82 -15.55 4.64
N PRO A 347 -12.52 -15.86 4.67
CA PRO A 347 -12.02 -17.13 5.17
C PRO A 347 -12.66 -17.44 6.52
N LYS A 348 -13.52 -18.46 6.58
CA LYS A 348 -14.44 -18.64 7.71
C LYS A 348 -13.66 -19.09 8.96
N GLY A 349 -13.71 -18.29 10.01
CA GLY A 349 -13.52 -18.71 11.39
C GLY A 349 -14.88 -18.94 12.06
N LYS A 350 -14.98 -19.94 12.93
CA LYS A 350 -16.00 -19.94 13.99
C LYS A 350 -15.31 -19.57 15.29
N ASP A 351 -16.00 -18.73 16.05
CA ASP A 351 -15.68 -18.40 17.43
C ASP A 351 -15.40 -19.66 18.26
N SER A 352 -14.40 -19.51 19.14
CA SER A 352 -13.91 -20.25 20.32
C SER A 352 -14.51 -21.58 20.84
N ASP A 353 -15.47 -22.25 20.21
CA ASP A 353 -16.07 -23.47 20.79
C ASP A 353 -15.37 -24.78 20.36
N ALA A 354 -15.29 -25.71 21.33
CA ALA A 354 -14.61 -27.02 21.35
C ALA A 354 -14.84 -28.01 20.17
N LYS A 355 -15.53 -27.62 19.09
CA LYS A 355 -15.73 -28.42 17.86
C LYS A 355 -14.54 -28.44 16.90
N ILE A 356 -13.45 -27.71 17.21
CA ILE A 356 -12.25 -27.57 16.36
C ILE A 356 -11.58 -28.93 16.07
N SER A 357 -11.59 -29.87 17.02
CA SER A 357 -10.93 -31.17 16.82
C SER A 357 -11.57 -32.01 15.71
N LEU A 358 -12.87 -31.83 15.42
CA LEU A 358 -13.58 -32.63 14.43
C LEU A 358 -13.47 -32.06 13.00
N MET A 359 -13.30 -30.74 12.85
CA MET A 359 -13.15 -30.10 11.53
C MET A 359 -11.71 -30.13 11.02
N ARG A 360 -10.71 -30.10 11.92
CA ARG A 360 -9.29 -30.34 11.58
C ARG A 360 -9.08 -31.71 10.93
N MET A 361 -9.87 -32.71 11.34
CA MET A 361 -9.87 -34.06 10.75
C MET A 361 -10.56 -34.16 9.38
N ARG A 362 -11.27 -33.12 8.90
CA ARG A 362 -12.04 -33.15 7.65
C ARG A 362 -11.51 -32.22 6.54
N GLY A 363 -10.30 -31.66 6.70
CA GLY A 363 -9.60 -30.94 5.63
C GLY A 363 -10.31 -29.69 5.09
N ARG A 364 -11.25 -29.09 5.82
CA ARG A 364 -11.82 -27.78 5.47
C ARG A 364 -11.00 -26.70 6.15
N GLY A 365 -10.41 -25.80 5.36
CA GLY A 365 -9.70 -24.62 5.83
C GLY A 365 -10.60 -23.78 6.73
N VAL A 366 -10.16 -23.55 7.96
CA VAL A 366 -10.83 -22.71 8.96
C VAL A 366 -9.77 -21.77 9.50
N VAL A 367 -9.96 -20.47 9.29
CA VAL A 367 -9.07 -19.43 9.82
C VAL A 367 -9.60 -18.99 11.18
N PRO A 368 -8.91 -19.24 12.31
CA PRO A 368 -9.32 -18.69 13.59
C PRO A 368 -9.17 -17.16 13.57
N ILE A 369 -10.23 -16.44 13.91
CA ILE A 369 -10.16 -14.99 14.11
C ILE A 369 -9.32 -14.74 15.36
N LEU A 370 -8.26 -13.95 15.22
CA LEU A 370 -7.35 -13.70 16.33
C LEU A 370 -7.99 -12.78 17.38
N GLU A 371 -7.52 -12.91 18.62
CA GLU A 371 -7.80 -11.89 19.63
C GLU A 371 -7.01 -10.63 19.35
N CYS A 372 -7.63 -9.49 19.64
CA CYS A 372 -7.00 -8.19 19.47
C CYS A 372 -5.89 -8.04 20.50
N SER A 373 -4.72 -7.59 20.06
CA SER A 373 -3.61 -7.37 20.98
C SER A 373 -3.98 -6.30 22.00
N VAL A 374 -3.79 -6.61 23.28
CA VAL A 374 -3.84 -5.66 24.41
C VAL A 374 -2.44 -5.26 24.87
N TYR A 375 -1.41 -5.83 24.24
CA TYR A 375 -0.01 -5.54 24.53
C TYR A 375 0.33 -4.09 24.21
N GLN A 376 1.15 -3.47 25.06
CA GLN A 376 1.59 -2.10 24.89
C GLN A 376 3.11 -2.04 25.03
N PRO A 377 3.83 -1.69 23.94
CA PRO A 377 5.28 -1.60 24.00
C PRO A 377 5.72 -0.46 24.92
N LYS A 378 6.82 -0.67 25.63
CA LYS A 378 7.45 0.37 26.44
C LYS A 378 8.46 1.13 25.58
N CYS A 379 8.15 2.37 25.23
CA CYS A 379 9.06 3.28 24.54
C CYS A 379 9.54 4.37 25.52
N ASN A 380 10.86 4.61 25.61
CA ASN A 380 11.46 5.71 26.39
C ASN A 380 11.02 5.82 27.86
N GLY A 381 10.93 4.69 28.57
CA GLY A 381 10.54 4.69 29.99
C GLY A 381 9.05 4.94 30.25
N GLY A 382 8.23 5.07 29.20
CA GLY A 382 6.77 5.15 29.28
C GLY A 382 6.07 4.12 28.38
N LEU A 383 4.74 4.01 28.51
CA LEU A 383 3.93 3.23 27.58
C LEU A 383 3.79 3.98 26.26
N ALA A 384 3.98 3.28 25.12
CA ALA A 384 3.84 3.86 23.78
C ALA A 384 2.45 4.48 23.53
N ASN A 385 1.43 4.06 24.29
CA ASN A 385 0.05 4.49 24.09
C ASN A 385 -0.54 5.45 25.16
N LYS A 386 0.21 5.82 26.21
CA LYS A 386 -0.33 6.54 27.40
C LYS A 386 -1.71 6.03 27.90
N GLN A 387 -2.08 4.76 27.65
CA GLN A 387 -3.42 4.19 27.91
C GLN A 387 -4.61 4.99 27.35
N GLN A 388 -4.44 5.81 26.31
CA GLN A 388 -5.58 6.47 25.69
C GLN A 388 -6.42 5.41 24.96
N ARG A 389 -7.59 5.06 25.54
CA ARG A 389 -8.65 4.38 24.78
C ARG A 389 -9.07 5.33 23.66
N TYR A 390 -8.77 4.96 22.42
CA TYR A 390 -9.24 5.73 21.29
C TYR A 390 -10.76 5.60 21.23
N THR A 391 -11.46 6.70 21.50
CA THR A 391 -12.89 6.83 21.22
C THR A 391 -12.97 7.39 19.80
N PRO A 392 -13.54 6.69 18.81
CA PRO A 392 -13.69 7.22 17.47
C PRO A 392 -14.36 8.59 17.51
N ASP A 393 -13.73 9.59 16.90
CA ASP A 393 -14.38 10.87 16.68
C ASP A 393 -15.52 10.67 15.68
N ASN A 394 -16.75 11.04 16.05
CA ASN A 394 -17.93 10.98 15.18
C ASN A 394 -17.77 11.87 13.92
N SER A 395 -16.72 12.71 13.85
CA SER A 395 -16.48 13.66 12.76
C SER A 395 -15.76 13.10 11.52
N THR A 396 -15.16 11.90 11.58
CA THR A 396 -14.40 11.30 10.44
C THR A 396 -15.05 10.06 9.81
N THR A 397 -16.27 9.72 10.20
CA THR A 397 -17.01 8.61 9.59
C THR A 397 -18.04 9.15 8.61
N GLY A 398 -17.84 8.89 7.32
CA GLY A 398 -18.96 8.82 6.39
C GLY A 398 -19.97 7.80 6.94
N ALA A 399 -21.18 8.27 7.23
CA ALA A 399 -22.31 7.55 7.84
C ALA A 399 -22.02 6.83 9.18
N ALA A 400 -23.02 6.80 10.06
CA ALA A 400 -22.94 6.05 11.30
C ALA A 400 -22.66 4.57 10.99
N LYS A 401 -21.53 4.04 11.50
CA LYS A 401 -21.18 2.62 11.42
C LYS A 401 -22.30 1.81 12.07
N LEU A 402 -23.08 1.08 11.27
CA LEU A 402 -24.11 0.18 11.78
C LEU A 402 -23.43 -0.99 12.52
N PRO A 403 -23.88 -1.35 13.73
CA PRO A 403 -23.37 -2.51 14.43
C PRO A 403 -23.70 -3.79 13.65
N PHE A 404 -22.77 -4.75 13.65
CA PHE A 404 -22.98 -6.10 13.13
C PHE A 404 -24.11 -6.80 13.92
N GLY A 405 -25.25 -7.03 13.25
CA GLY A 405 -26.17 -8.13 13.49
C GLY A 405 -27.26 -7.96 14.56
N ALA A 406 -28.49 -7.74 14.10
CA ALA A 406 -29.64 -8.54 14.53
C ALA A 406 -30.54 -8.77 13.32
N VAL A 407 -30.69 -10.03 12.91
CA VAL A 407 -31.67 -10.45 11.91
C VAL A 407 -33.06 -10.23 12.53
N ALA A 408 -33.89 -9.38 11.89
CA ALA A 408 -35.30 -9.30 12.21
C ALA A 408 -36.09 -10.29 11.32
N PRO A 409 -37.21 -10.84 11.82
CA PRO A 409 -37.82 -12.05 11.29
C PRO A 409 -38.54 -11.84 9.97
N THR A 410 -38.51 -12.88 9.15
CA THR A 410 -39.33 -13.09 7.95
C THR A 410 -40.81 -13.01 8.27
N THR A 411 -41.53 -12.14 7.55
CA THR A 411 -42.98 -12.31 7.30
C THR A 411 -43.18 -12.64 5.83
N LEU A 412 -43.66 -13.86 5.59
CA LEU A 412 -44.09 -14.37 4.29
C LEU A 412 -45.42 -13.78 3.84
N ALA A 413 -45.56 -13.74 2.50
CA ALA A 413 -46.75 -14.04 1.67
C ALA A 413 -47.27 -12.87 0.80
N PRO A 414 -47.97 -13.15 -0.33
CA PRO A 414 -47.61 -14.03 -1.45
C PRO A 414 -47.95 -13.47 -2.86
N ASN A 415 -47.53 -14.20 -3.91
CA ASN A 415 -48.02 -14.19 -5.31
C ASN A 415 -47.61 -12.99 -6.21
N ALA A 416 -47.40 -13.08 -7.53
CA ALA A 416 -47.76 -14.09 -8.54
C ALA A 416 -46.76 -14.11 -9.72
N ALA A 417 -46.90 -15.15 -10.55
CA ALA A 417 -46.08 -15.55 -11.71
C ALA A 417 -46.04 -14.57 -12.91
N THR A 418 -45.03 -14.73 -13.79
CA THR A 418 -45.19 -15.19 -15.20
C THR A 418 -43.86 -15.41 -15.95
N THR A 419 -43.65 -16.66 -16.35
CA THR A 419 -43.09 -17.25 -17.60
C THR A 419 -42.25 -16.49 -18.65
N ASN A 420 -41.22 -17.23 -19.10
CA ASN A 420 -40.72 -17.49 -20.47
C ASN A 420 -39.88 -16.45 -21.24
N GLY A 421 -38.75 -16.93 -21.80
CA GLY A 421 -38.02 -16.26 -22.87
C GLY A 421 -36.62 -16.84 -23.13
N SER A 422 -36.55 -17.94 -23.86
CA SER A 422 -35.35 -18.52 -24.50
C SER A 422 -34.67 -17.55 -25.47
N GLY A 423 -33.34 -17.55 -25.54
CA GLY A 423 -32.58 -16.81 -26.55
C GLY A 423 -31.14 -17.30 -26.70
N THR A 424 -30.82 -17.78 -27.90
CA THR A 424 -29.64 -18.52 -28.33
C THR A 424 -28.35 -17.71 -28.45
N ALA A 425 -27.23 -18.43 -28.32
CA ALA A 425 -25.86 -17.99 -28.55
C ALA A 425 -25.57 -17.59 -30.01
N VAL A 426 -24.64 -16.64 -30.19
CA VAL A 426 -23.86 -16.48 -31.43
C VAL A 426 -22.42 -16.19 -31.05
N ALA A 427 -21.53 -17.10 -31.42
CA ALA A 427 -20.09 -16.97 -31.32
C ALA A 427 -19.56 -16.13 -32.49
N SER A 428 -18.58 -15.27 -32.25
CA SER A 428 -17.78 -14.66 -33.32
C SER A 428 -16.34 -14.60 -32.84
N ALA A 429 -15.51 -15.42 -33.48
CA ALA A 429 -14.08 -15.50 -33.29
C ALA A 429 -13.41 -14.33 -34.02
N ALA A 430 -12.57 -13.57 -33.31
CA ALA A 430 -11.63 -12.64 -33.91
C ALA A 430 -10.23 -12.96 -33.39
N LEU A 431 -9.35 -13.36 -34.32
CA LEU A 431 -7.93 -13.57 -34.10
C LEU A 431 -7.29 -12.28 -33.59
N LEU A 432 -6.61 -12.33 -32.44
CA LEU A 432 -5.61 -11.35 -32.04
C LEU A 432 -4.21 -11.95 -32.18
N VAL A 433 -3.38 -11.25 -32.96
CA VAL A 433 -1.94 -11.46 -33.10
C VAL A 433 -1.26 -11.01 -31.80
N LEU A 434 -0.58 -11.94 -31.12
CA LEU A 434 0.27 -11.64 -29.96
C LEU A 434 1.57 -10.96 -30.43
N VAL A 435 1.85 -9.77 -29.89
CA VAL A 435 3.22 -9.24 -29.79
C VAL A 435 3.59 -9.31 -28.31
N GLY A 436 4.56 -10.18 -27.99
CA GLY A 436 5.01 -10.43 -26.63
C GLY A 436 5.82 -9.25 -26.07
N MET A 437 5.48 -8.84 -24.85
CA MET A 437 6.39 -8.11 -23.97
C MET A 437 6.74 -9.01 -22.81
N LEU A 438 8.05 -9.22 -22.61
CA LEU A 438 8.65 -9.92 -21.48
C LEU A 438 8.19 -9.24 -20.17
N ALA A 439 7.37 -9.93 -19.41
CA ALA A 439 7.22 -9.68 -17.98
C ALA A 439 8.38 -10.39 -17.27
N MET A 440 9.35 -9.63 -16.77
CA MET A 440 10.23 -10.13 -15.71
C MET A 440 9.50 -9.92 -14.38
N THR A 441 9.26 -11.05 -13.73
CA THR A 441 8.66 -11.22 -12.41
C THR A 441 9.39 -10.40 -11.36
N ILE A 442 8.62 -9.65 -10.58
CA ILE A 442 9.01 -8.95 -9.34
C ILE A 442 8.94 -9.93 -8.17
#